data_AF-X0WP58-F1
#
_entry.id   AF-X0WP58-F1
#
_cell.length_a   1.000
_cell.length_b   1.000
_cell.length_c   1.000
_cell.angle_alpha   90.00
_cell.angle_beta   90.00
_cell.angle_gamma   90.00
#
_symmetry.space_group_name_H-M   'P 1'
#
loop_
_entity.id
_entity.type
_entity.pdbx_description
1 polymer ?
#
loop_
_entity_poly.entity_id
_entity_poly.type
_entity_poly.pdbx_seq_one_letter_code
_entity_poly.pdbx_strand_id
1 'polypeptide(L)'
;MLPPDINSSQSNFTIQKQGENIPAIRFGLASIKNVGLSPVERILSARSQGSGFKSIEDFCQRLDMYNINKKTLESLIKAGCFDSLGRRKALLKSLDKVISMAQIERKKRDAGQTTMFDFWAQTSPIPTTMVYKEEDSEVTDKQKVNWERELLGVCFSHHPLDSLYPELRSIITTACSEIDAERANGVVVTAGMVTTMQEFHTRDTRPFIVATLEDAEGSVEVTAWPRVYENTKELWRKDNILIVKGEVKMRNG
;
A
#
# COMPACT_ATOMS: atom_id res chain seq x y z
N MET A 1 -14.65 -5.88 0.02
CA MET A 1 -13.95 -5.61 -1.27
C MET A 1 -12.62 -6.34 -1.22
N LEU A 2 -12.12 -6.87 -2.33
CA LEU A 2 -10.87 -7.64 -2.39
C LEU A 2 -9.77 -6.81 -3.06
N PRO A 3 -8.52 -6.88 -2.57
CA PRO A 3 -7.40 -6.17 -3.17
C PRO A 3 -7.16 -6.61 -4.62
N PRO A 4 -6.49 -5.79 -5.44
CA PRO A 4 -6.14 -6.19 -6.79
C PRO A 4 -5.16 -7.38 -6.75
N ASP A 5 -5.26 -8.28 -7.72
CA ASP A 5 -4.38 -9.44 -7.84
C ASP A 5 -4.13 -9.75 -9.32
N ILE A 6 -2.87 -9.97 -9.70
CA ILE A 6 -2.48 -10.12 -11.10
C ILE A 6 -3.09 -11.36 -11.76
N ASN A 7 -3.44 -12.38 -10.97
CA ASN A 7 -4.02 -13.63 -11.43
C ASN A 7 -5.55 -13.65 -11.41
N SER A 8 -6.19 -12.76 -10.65
CA SER A 8 -7.64 -12.78 -10.40
C SER A 8 -8.37 -11.54 -10.91
N SER A 9 -7.72 -10.35 -10.87
CA SER A 9 -8.36 -9.10 -11.27
C SER A 9 -8.56 -9.03 -12.79
N GLN A 10 -9.64 -8.35 -13.19
CA GLN A 10 -9.89 -7.97 -14.58
C GLN A 10 -9.53 -6.49 -14.79
N SER A 11 -9.82 -5.95 -15.98
CA SER A 11 -9.59 -4.54 -16.28
C SER A 11 -10.41 -3.64 -15.33
N ASN A 12 -11.72 -3.87 -15.28
CA ASN A 12 -12.64 -3.18 -14.38
C ASN A 12 -12.91 -4.00 -13.11
N PHE A 13 -13.60 -3.40 -12.15
CA PHE A 13 -14.10 -4.09 -10.96
C PHE A 13 -15.00 -5.26 -11.35
N THR A 14 -14.85 -6.39 -10.67
CA THR A 14 -15.65 -7.60 -10.92
C THR A 14 -16.21 -8.20 -9.65
N ILE A 15 -17.37 -8.85 -9.77
CA ILE A 15 -17.96 -9.61 -8.67
C ILE A 15 -17.35 -11.01 -8.67
N GLN A 16 -16.78 -11.41 -7.54
CA GLN A 16 -16.22 -12.73 -7.30
C GLN A 16 -16.94 -13.36 -6.10
N LYS A 17 -17.12 -14.67 -6.10
CA LYS A 17 -17.63 -15.42 -4.94
C LYS A 17 -16.44 -15.85 -4.07
N GLN A 18 -16.49 -15.53 -2.77
CA GLN A 18 -15.54 -16.02 -1.78
C GLN A 18 -16.23 -17.03 -0.86
N GLY A 19 -15.59 -18.17 -0.59
CA GLY A 19 -16.10 -19.21 0.31
C GLY A 19 -17.51 -19.71 -0.07
N GLU A 20 -18.36 -19.91 0.94
CA GLU A 20 -19.77 -20.27 0.79
C GLU A 20 -20.62 -19.11 0.23
N ASN A 21 -20.37 -18.72 -1.03
CA ASN A 21 -21.19 -17.79 -1.81
C ASN A 21 -21.23 -16.31 -1.34
N ILE A 22 -20.28 -15.83 -0.53
CA ILE A 22 -20.25 -14.42 -0.17
C ILE A 22 -19.80 -13.59 -1.40
N PRO A 23 -20.65 -12.70 -1.95
CA PRO A 23 -20.26 -11.87 -3.08
C PRO A 23 -19.25 -10.82 -2.61
N ALA A 24 -18.12 -10.75 -3.30
CA ALA A 24 -17.06 -9.81 -3.02
C ALA A 24 -16.65 -9.10 -4.31
N ILE A 25 -16.47 -7.78 -4.24
CA ILE A 25 -16.01 -6.98 -5.38
C ILE A 25 -14.48 -7.02 -5.41
N ARG A 26 -13.89 -7.51 -6.49
CA ARG A 26 -12.45 -7.49 -6.78
C ARG A 26 -12.07 -6.18 -7.45
N PHE A 27 -10.98 -5.57 -6.98
CA PHE A 27 -10.45 -4.32 -7.55
C PHE A 27 -9.95 -4.53 -9.00
N GLY A 28 -10.29 -3.58 -9.88
CA GLY A 28 -9.89 -3.60 -11.30
C GLY A 28 -8.48 -3.07 -11.52
N LEU A 29 -7.70 -3.70 -12.42
CA LEU A 29 -6.31 -3.31 -12.70
C LEU A 29 -6.21 -1.92 -13.35
N ALA A 30 -7.21 -1.52 -14.16
CA ALA A 30 -7.23 -0.21 -14.82
C ALA A 30 -7.53 0.95 -13.86
N SER A 31 -7.99 0.65 -12.64
CA SER A 31 -8.27 1.64 -11.60
C SER A 31 -7.03 2.01 -10.78
N ILE A 32 -5.89 1.36 -11.02
CA ILE A 32 -4.65 1.60 -10.28
C ILE A 32 -3.90 2.79 -10.90
N LYS A 33 -3.54 3.78 -10.06
CA LYS A 33 -2.77 4.94 -10.50
C LYS A 33 -1.44 4.51 -11.16
N ASN A 34 -1.10 5.15 -12.28
CA ASN A 34 0.06 4.85 -13.15
C ASN A 34 -0.04 3.51 -13.92
N VAL A 35 -1.20 2.85 -13.91
CA VAL A 35 -1.46 1.65 -14.72
C VAL A 35 -2.47 2.03 -15.81
N GLY A 36 -1.99 2.19 -17.05
CA GLY A 36 -2.87 2.49 -18.20
C GLY A 36 -3.59 1.25 -18.73
N LEU A 37 -4.61 1.47 -19.58
CA LEU A 37 -5.38 0.39 -20.21
C LEU A 37 -4.50 -0.55 -21.07
N SER A 38 -3.54 0.00 -21.83
CA SER A 38 -2.68 -0.82 -22.70
C SER A 38 -1.85 -1.86 -21.93
N PRO A 39 -1.15 -1.52 -20.82
CA PRO A 39 -0.57 -2.53 -19.93
C PRO A 39 -1.57 -3.59 -19.44
N VAL A 40 -2.78 -3.18 -19.05
CA VAL A 40 -3.80 -4.09 -18.52
C VAL A 40 -4.26 -5.10 -19.57
N GLU A 41 -4.56 -4.66 -20.79
CA GLU A 41 -4.96 -5.55 -21.89
C GLU A 41 -3.90 -6.62 -22.16
N ARG A 42 -2.62 -6.23 -22.12
CA ARG A 42 -1.51 -7.16 -22.28
C ARG A 42 -1.40 -8.14 -21.13
N ILE A 43 -1.60 -7.70 -19.89
CA ILE A 43 -1.59 -8.58 -18.71
C ILE A 43 -2.67 -9.65 -18.87
N LEU A 44 -3.88 -9.24 -19.26
CA LEU A 44 -5.01 -10.16 -19.44
C LEU A 44 -4.79 -11.11 -20.62
N SER A 45 -4.24 -10.61 -21.73
CA SER A 45 -3.90 -11.41 -22.92
C SER A 45 -2.78 -12.42 -22.63
N ALA A 46 -1.71 -11.99 -21.96
CA ALA A 46 -0.64 -12.88 -21.54
C ALA A 46 -1.20 -13.97 -20.61
N ARG A 47 -2.02 -13.59 -19.62
CA ARG A 47 -2.64 -14.52 -18.67
C ARG A 47 -3.55 -15.55 -19.36
N SER A 48 -4.29 -15.18 -20.39
CA SER A 48 -5.21 -16.10 -21.09
C SER A 48 -4.50 -17.18 -21.92
N GLN A 49 -3.23 -16.98 -22.27
CA GLN A 49 -2.42 -17.94 -23.05
C GLN A 49 -1.82 -19.08 -22.21
N GLY A 50 -2.01 -19.11 -20.88
CA GLY A 50 -1.42 -20.14 -20.03
C GLY A 50 -2.06 -20.20 -18.65
N SER A 51 -1.43 -20.91 -17.71
CA SER A 51 -1.80 -20.80 -16.30
C SER A 51 -1.57 -19.38 -15.78
N GLY A 52 -2.12 -19.06 -14.61
CA GLY A 52 -1.75 -17.84 -13.88
C GLY A 52 -0.24 -17.68 -13.77
N PHE A 53 0.21 -16.44 -13.61
CA PHE A 53 1.60 -16.08 -13.41
C PHE A 53 2.11 -16.76 -12.14
N LYS A 54 3.27 -17.42 -12.24
CA LYS A 54 3.87 -18.17 -11.12
C LYS A 54 4.87 -17.36 -10.32
N SER A 55 5.43 -16.31 -10.92
CA SER A 55 6.37 -15.39 -10.29
C SER A 55 6.44 -14.07 -11.07
N ILE A 56 7.18 -13.09 -10.54
CA ILE A 56 7.40 -11.82 -11.24
C ILE A 56 8.29 -11.99 -12.48
N GLU A 57 9.19 -12.99 -12.47
CA GLU A 57 10.01 -13.37 -13.62
C GLU A 57 9.14 -13.94 -14.74
N ASP A 58 8.26 -14.89 -14.44
CA ASP A 58 7.29 -15.45 -15.39
C ASP A 58 6.39 -14.35 -15.97
N PHE A 59 5.94 -13.42 -15.12
CA PHE A 59 5.20 -12.24 -15.54
C PHE A 59 5.99 -11.39 -16.55
N CYS A 60 7.23 -11.00 -16.23
CA CYS A 60 8.05 -10.15 -17.09
C CYS A 60 8.46 -10.85 -18.41
N GLN A 61 8.68 -12.17 -18.38
CA GLN A 61 9.01 -12.96 -19.57
C GLN A 61 7.83 -13.04 -20.55
N ARG A 62 6.60 -13.14 -20.06
CA ARG A 62 5.38 -13.28 -20.89
C ARG A 62 4.88 -11.97 -21.48
N LEU A 63 5.12 -10.84 -20.83
CA LEU A 63 4.41 -9.58 -21.11
C LEU A 63 5.01 -8.65 -22.16
N ASP A 64 6.20 -8.98 -22.67
CA ASP A 64 6.94 -8.08 -23.55
C ASP A 64 7.12 -6.68 -22.90
N MET A 65 8.25 -6.54 -22.20
CA MET A 65 8.62 -5.36 -21.40
C MET A 65 8.81 -4.06 -22.22
N TYR A 66 8.62 -4.05 -23.54
CA TYR A 66 8.74 -2.83 -24.34
C TYR A 66 7.64 -1.81 -24.04
N ASN A 67 6.47 -2.28 -23.58
CA ASN A 67 5.30 -1.43 -23.37
C ASN A 67 4.88 -1.31 -21.90
N ILE A 68 5.49 -2.06 -20.99
CA ILE A 68 5.27 -1.90 -19.55
C ILE A 68 6.53 -1.26 -18.97
N ASN A 69 6.41 0.00 -18.58
CA ASN A 69 7.53 0.72 -17.96
C ASN A 69 7.70 0.33 -16.48
N LYS A 70 8.87 0.62 -15.93
CA LYS A 70 9.21 0.34 -14.53
C LYS A 70 8.21 0.95 -13.54
N LYS A 71 7.70 2.16 -13.81
CA LYS A 71 6.72 2.86 -12.96
C LYS A 71 5.43 2.04 -12.82
N THR A 72 4.94 1.44 -13.91
CA THR A 72 3.75 0.58 -13.89
C THR A 72 3.97 -0.67 -13.03
N LEU A 73 5.14 -1.32 -13.15
CA LEU A 73 5.47 -2.50 -12.33
C LEU A 73 5.59 -2.16 -10.84
N GLU A 74 6.28 -1.06 -10.51
CA GLU A 74 6.35 -0.57 -9.13
C GLU A 74 4.96 -0.29 -8.57
N SER A 75 4.09 0.37 -9.36
CA SER A 75 2.70 0.63 -8.96
C SER A 75 1.93 -0.66 -8.72
N LEU A 76 2.03 -1.66 -9.60
CA LEU A 76 1.35 -2.95 -9.41
C LEU A 76 1.85 -3.68 -8.16
N ILE A 77 3.17 -3.69 -7.90
CA ILE A 77 3.73 -4.32 -6.70
C ILE A 77 3.26 -3.58 -5.44
N LYS A 78 3.38 -2.25 -5.43
CA LYS A 78 2.98 -1.41 -4.28
C LYS A 78 1.48 -1.46 -4.00
N ALA A 79 0.66 -1.63 -5.03
CA ALA A 79 -0.79 -1.84 -4.94
C ALA A 79 -1.20 -3.23 -4.42
N GLY A 80 -0.26 -4.17 -4.30
CA GLY A 80 -0.54 -5.53 -3.82
C GLY A 80 -0.92 -6.54 -4.90
N CYS A 81 -0.82 -6.20 -6.19
CA CYS A 81 -1.16 -7.12 -7.28
C CYS A 81 -0.31 -8.41 -7.28
N PHE A 82 0.88 -8.35 -6.67
CA PHE A 82 1.83 -9.46 -6.61
C PHE A 82 1.92 -10.09 -5.21
N ASP A 83 1.04 -9.74 -4.27
CA ASP A 83 1.09 -10.28 -2.89
C ASP A 83 0.91 -11.80 -2.85
N SER A 84 0.24 -12.38 -3.87
CA SER A 84 0.13 -13.84 -4.07
C SER A 84 1.41 -14.50 -4.60
N LEU A 85 2.37 -13.71 -5.09
CA LEU A 85 3.60 -14.18 -5.76
C LEU A 85 4.87 -13.82 -4.98
N GLY A 86 4.79 -12.94 -3.98
CA GLY A 86 5.92 -12.63 -3.12
C GLY A 86 5.76 -11.40 -2.25
N ARG A 87 6.77 -11.17 -1.41
CA ARG A 87 6.87 -10.04 -0.50
C ARG A 87 7.16 -8.74 -1.25
N ARG A 88 6.39 -7.66 -1.00
CA ARG A 88 6.50 -6.39 -1.76
C ARG A 88 7.93 -5.82 -1.72
N LYS A 89 8.62 -5.85 -0.58
CA LYS A 89 10.01 -5.35 -0.48
C LYS A 89 10.97 -6.13 -1.36
N ALA A 90 10.87 -7.46 -1.32
CA ALA A 90 11.69 -8.37 -2.10
C ALA A 90 11.49 -8.15 -3.60
N LEU A 91 10.23 -8.06 -4.03
CA LEU A 91 9.85 -7.81 -5.42
C LEU A 91 10.35 -6.45 -5.93
N LEU A 92 10.20 -5.39 -5.13
CA LEU A 92 10.71 -4.05 -5.48
C LEU A 92 12.23 -4.04 -5.61
N LYS A 93 12.94 -4.74 -4.73
CA LYS A 93 14.42 -4.83 -4.73
C LYS A 93 14.95 -5.60 -5.93
N SER A 94 14.27 -6.67 -6.35
CA SER A 94 14.69 -7.48 -7.49
C SER A 94 14.23 -6.95 -8.85
N LEU A 95 13.29 -5.99 -8.87
CA LEU A 95 12.62 -5.52 -10.08
C LEU A 95 13.58 -5.14 -11.21
N ASP A 96 14.62 -4.32 -10.93
CA ASP A 96 15.58 -3.91 -11.96
C ASP A 96 16.31 -5.09 -12.60
N LYS A 97 16.68 -6.08 -11.78
CA LYS A 97 17.35 -7.29 -12.24
C LYS A 97 16.41 -8.16 -13.07
N VAL A 98 15.15 -8.33 -12.63
CA VAL A 98 14.14 -9.11 -13.36
C VAL A 98 13.84 -8.48 -14.73
N ILE A 99 13.66 -7.15 -14.79
CA ILE A 99 13.48 -6.42 -16.05
C ILE A 99 14.67 -6.65 -16.99
N SER A 100 15.90 -6.51 -16.48
CA SER A 100 17.12 -6.69 -17.26
C SER A 100 17.26 -8.10 -17.82
N MET A 101 16.96 -9.13 -17.00
CA MET A 101 17.02 -10.53 -17.41
C MET A 101 15.99 -10.84 -18.50
N ALA A 102 14.74 -10.39 -18.34
CA ALA A 102 13.68 -10.58 -19.33
C ALA A 102 14.03 -9.95 -20.69
N GLN A 103 14.67 -8.77 -20.68
CA GLN A 103 15.15 -8.12 -21.90
C GLN A 103 16.29 -8.90 -22.59
N ILE A 104 17.23 -9.46 -21.82
CA ILE A 104 18.34 -10.26 -22.35
C ILE A 104 17.82 -11.56 -22.97
N GLU A 105 16.96 -12.29 -22.27
CA GLU A 105 16.38 -13.55 -22.75
C GLU A 105 15.60 -13.34 -24.04
N ARG A 106 14.84 -12.24 -24.13
CA ARG A 106 14.15 -11.90 -25.36
C ARG A 106 15.13 -11.63 -26.51
N LYS A 107 16.16 -10.80 -26.30
CA LYS A 107 17.16 -10.53 -27.35
C LYS A 107 17.79 -11.81 -27.89
N LYS A 108 18.01 -12.81 -27.04
CA LYS A 108 18.50 -14.14 -27.45
C LYS A 108 17.47 -14.88 -28.31
N ARG A 109 16.20 -14.87 -27.92
CA ARG A 109 15.09 -15.48 -28.67
C ARG A 109 14.92 -14.83 -30.05
N ASP A 110 14.93 -13.50 -30.10
CA ASP A 110 14.79 -12.73 -31.34
C ASP A 110 16.00 -12.94 -32.28
N ALA A 111 17.19 -13.18 -31.73
CA ALA A 111 18.39 -13.52 -32.48
C ALA A 111 18.44 -14.99 -32.97
N GLY A 112 17.37 -15.77 -32.76
CA GLY A 112 17.32 -17.19 -33.12
C GLY A 112 18.26 -18.07 -32.28
N GLN A 113 18.80 -17.54 -31.18
CA GLN A 113 19.62 -18.30 -30.23
C GLN A 113 18.73 -18.90 -29.14
N THR A 114 17.95 -19.92 -29.50
CA THR A 114 17.35 -20.82 -28.51
C THR A 114 18.44 -21.71 -27.95
N THR A 115 19.01 -21.34 -26.80
CA THR A 115 19.98 -22.18 -26.11
C THR A 115 19.31 -23.45 -25.57
N MET A 116 20.01 -24.58 -25.55
CA MET A 116 19.58 -25.83 -24.89
C MET A 116 19.18 -25.65 -23.40
N PHE A 117 19.49 -24.50 -22.79
CA PHE A 117 19.03 -24.08 -21.47
C PHE A 117 17.50 -23.82 -21.40
N ASP A 118 16.84 -23.41 -22.49
CA ASP A 118 15.38 -23.22 -22.54
C ASP A 118 14.63 -24.56 -22.39
N PHE A 119 15.24 -25.66 -22.81
CA PHE A 119 14.68 -27.01 -22.65
C PHE A 119 14.85 -27.54 -21.21
N TRP A 120 15.90 -27.09 -20.50
CA TRP A 120 16.11 -27.39 -19.08
C TRP A 120 15.30 -26.49 -18.14
N ALA A 121 15.04 -25.24 -18.49
CA ALA A 121 14.11 -24.37 -17.74
C ALA A 121 12.63 -24.84 -17.81
N GLN A 122 12.28 -25.68 -18.79
CA GLN A 122 10.97 -26.34 -18.84
C GLN A 122 10.87 -27.56 -17.89
N THR A 123 12.01 -28.13 -17.47
CA THR A 123 12.08 -29.34 -16.63
C THR A 123 12.56 -29.06 -15.20
N SER A 124 13.08 -27.88 -14.93
CA SER A 124 13.35 -27.38 -13.58
C SER A 124 12.63 -26.05 -13.37
N PRO A 125 11.93 -25.84 -12.24
CA PRO A 125 11.46 -24.50 -11.89
C PRO A 125 12.66 -23.56 -12.00
N ILE A 126 12.51 -22.44 -12.72
CA ILE A 126 13.42 -21.30 -12.60
C ILE A 126 13.72 -21.19 -11.12
N PRO A 127 15.00 -21.25 -10.68
CA PRO A 127 15.29 -21.32 -9.27
C PRO A 127 14.58 -20.15 -8.61
N THR A 128 13.57 -20.44 -7.79
CA THR A 128 12.82 -19.48 -6.94
C THR A 128 13.74 -18.87 -5.87
N THR A 129 15.04 -18.95 -6.09
CA THR A 129 16.15 -18.72 -5.20
C THR A 129 17.01 -17.58 -5.74
N MET A 130 16.39 -16.42 -5.97
CA MET A 130 16.89 -15.32 -5.15
C MET A 130 16.36 -15.60 -3.76
N VAL A 131 17.14 -16.36 -2.98
CA VAL A 131 16.89 -16.59 -1.55
C VAL A 131 16.87 -15.20 -0.94
N TYR A 132 15.68 -14.61 -0.85
CA TYR A 132 15.45 -13.37 -0.16
C TYR A 132 15.70 -13.72 1.30
N LYS A 133 16.93 -13.49 1.76
CA LYS A 133 17.34 -13.70 3.15
C LYS A 133 16.21 -13.19 4.05
N GLU A 134 15.79 -14.03 4.98
CA GLU A 134 14.73 -13.76 5.96
C GLU A 134 14.99 -12.50 6.80
N GLU A 135 16.21 -11.94 6.74
CA GLU A 135 16.66 -10.73 7.42
C GLU A 135 16.14 -9.42 6.80
N ASP A 136 15.59 -9.41 5.58
CA ASP A 136 14.99 -8.19 5.04
C ASP A 136 13.57 -8.03 5.59
N SER A 137 13.44 -7.28 6.69
CA SER A 137 12.15 -6.88 7.28
C SER A 137 11.19 -6.41 6.17
N GLU A 138 10.01 -7.02 6.08
CA GLU A 138 8.97 -6.66 5.11
C GLU A 138 8.61 -5.17 5.19
N VAL A 139 8.01 -4.63 4.14
CA VAL A 139 7.38 -3.30 4.14
C VAL A 139 6.45 -3.18 5.36
N THR A 140 6.55 -2.07 6.10
CA THR A 140 5.70 -1.84 7.27
C THR A 140 4.24 -1.66 6.85
N ASP A 141 3.29 -1.99 7.73
CA ASP A 141 1.86 -1.84 7.41
C ASP A 141 1.51 -0.38 7.09
N LYS A 142 2.10 0.57 7.81
CA LYS A 142 2.01 2.02 7.49
C LYS A 142 2.44 2.32 6.06
N GLN A 143 3.56 1.75 5.58
CA GLN A 143 4.02 1.96 4.22
C GLN A 143 3.07 1.33 3.19
N LYS A 144 2.52 0.14 3.46
CA LYS A 144 1.53 -0.50 2.58
C LYS A 144 0.26 0.34 2.48
N VAL A 145 -0.28 0.76 3.62
CA VAL A 145 -1.47 1.63 3.70
C VAL A 145 -1.25 2.92 2.90
N ASN A 146 -0.09 3.56 3.06
CA ASN A 146 0.24 4.77 2.29
C ASN A 146 0.27 4.53 0.78
N TRP A 147 0.86 3.42 0.32
CA TRP A 147 0.83 3.07 -1.10
C TRP A 147 -0.57 2.75 -1.61
N GLU A 148 -1.38 2.07 -0.81
CA GLU A 148 -2.75 1.74 -1.17
C GLU A 148 -3.62 3.01 -1.28
N ARG A 149 -3.48 3.97 -0.36
CA ARG A 149 -4.13 5.29 -0.53
C ARG A 149 -3.64 6.02 -1.78
N GLU A 150 -2.33 6.07 -2.00
CA GLU A 150 -1.76 6.78 -3.14
C GLU A 150 -2.18 6.17 -4.48
N LEU A 151 -2.23 4.84 -4.58
CA LEU A 151 -2.36 4.11 -5.83
C LEU A 151 -3.77 3.61 -6.11
N LEU A 152 -4.55 3.31 -5.06
CA LEU A 152 -5.89 2.72 -5.15
C LEU A 152 -6.98 3.67 -4.65
N GLY A 153 -6.61 4.69 -3.85
CA GLY A 153 -7.55 5.58 -3.18
C GLY A 153 -8.28 4.93 -2.00
N VAL A 154 -7.96 3.67 -1.67
CA VAL A 154 -8.56 2.89 -0.59
C VAL A 154 -7.49 2.03 0.08
N CYS A 155 -7.66 1.69 1.36
CA CYS A 155 -6.76 0.81 2.10
C CYS A 155 -7.34 -0.60 2.20
N PHE A 156 -6.51 -1.61 1.95
CA PHE A 156 -6.84 -3.02 2.17
C PHE A 156 -6.01 -3.62 3.32
N SER A 157 -4.81 -3.09 3.53
CA SER A 157 -3.94 -3.40 4.66
C SER A 157 -4.51 -2.76 5.92
N HIS A 158 -4.38 -3.46 7.04
CA HIS A 158 -4.88 -2.99 8.33
C HIS A 158 -4.07 -1.78 8.80
N HIS A 159 -4.76 -0.71 9.23
CA HIS A 159 -4.13 0.33 10.01
C HIS A 159 -3.77 -0.23 11.40
N PRO A 160 -2.68 0.20 12.05
CA PRO A 160 -2.36 -0.26 13.41
C PRO A 160 -3.51 -0.08 14.42
N LEU A 161 -4.34 0.96 14.22
CA LEU A 161 -5.57 1.18 14.99
C LEU A 161 -6.66 0.13 14.77
N ASP A 162 -6.65 -0.61 13.67
CA ASP A 162 -7.70 -1.57 13.34
C ASP A 162 -7.84 -2.68 14.38
N SER A 163 -6.70 -3.09 14.94
CA SER A 163 -6.65 -4.06 16.03
C SER A 163 -7.29 -3.55 17.32
N LEU A 164 -7.36 -2.23 17.51
CA LEU A 164 -7.86 -1.57 18.72
C LEU A 164 -9.30 -1.05 18.55
N TYR A 165 -9.80 -0.89 17.32
CA TYR A 165 -11.17 -0.39 17.09
C TYR A 165 -12.28 -1.10 17.87
N PRO A 166 -12.28 -2.45 18.07
CA PRO A 166 -13.30 -3.10 18.87
C PRO A 166 -13.40 -2.55 20.30
N GLU A 167 -12.26 -2.20 20.91
CA GLU A 167 -12.19 -1.64 22.26
C GLU A 167 -12.47 -0.13 22.27
N LEU A 168 -12.07 0.57 21.19
CA LEU A 168 -12.18 2.02 21.09
C LEU A 168 -13.55 2.52 20.60
N ARG A 169 -14.41 1.64 20.06
CA ARG A 169 -15.73 1.98 19.51
C ARG A 169 -16.66 2.72 20.48
N SER A 170 -16.52 2.49 21.78
CA SER A 170 -17.33 3.15 22.81
C SER A 170 -16.80 4.52 23.23
N ILE A 171 -15.55 4.85 22.83
CA ILE A 171 -14.82 6.04 23.27
C ILE A 171 -14.69 7.05 22.12
N ILE A 172 -14.42 6.58 20.90
CA ILE A 172 -14.24 7.43 19.72
C ILE A 172 -15.60 7.94 19.26
N THR A 173 -15.73 9.26 19.12
CA THR A 173 -16.94 9.90 18.59
C THR A 173 -16.82 10.29 17.13
N THR A 174 -15.59 10.42 16.60
CA THR A 174 -15.34 11.06 15.30
C THR A 174 -14.03 10.57 14.68
N ALA A 175 -14.07 10.15 13.42
CA ALA A 175 -12.88 9.79 12.65
C ALA A 175 -12.05 11.04 12.29
N CYS A 176 -10.75 10.89 12.04
CA CYS A 176 -9.86 12.00 11.75
C CYS A 176 -10.28 12.78 10.49
N SER A 177 -10.82 12.08 9.48
CA SER A 177 -11.34 12.64 8.23
C SER A 177 -12.61 13.48 8.40
N GLU A 178 -13.38 13.26 9.46
CA GLU A 178 -14.67 13.91 9.72
C GLU A 178 -14.55 15.20 10.56
N ILE A 179 -13.33 15.55 10.99
CA ILE A 179 -13.08 16.75 11.79
C ILE A 179 -12.87 17.93 10.84
N ASP A 180 -13.96 18.62 10.54
CA ASP A 180 -14.00 19.73 9.60
C ASP A 180 -14.67 20.99 10.18
N ALA A 181 -14.96 21.95 9.31
CA ALA A 181 -15.57 23.22 9.67
C ALA A 181 -17.00 23.10 10.23
N GLU A 182 -17.75 22.06 9.85
CA GLU A 182 -19.11 21.86 10.34
C GLU A 182 -19.13 21.48 11.82
N ARG A 183 -18.03 20.90 12.31
CA ARG A 183 -17.82 20.54 13.71
C ARG A 183 -17.10 21.62 14.53
N ALA A 184 -16.87 22.81 13.95
CA ALA A 184 -16.16 23.89 14.64
C ALA A 184 -16.82 24.27 15.97
N ASN A 185 -16.00 24.53 16.98
CA ASN A 185 -16.39 24.78 18.38
C ASN A 185 -17.06 23.60 19.10
N GLY A 186 -17.15 22.43 18.44
CA GLY A 186 -17.57 21.18 19.06
C GLY A 186 -16.41 20.52 19.80
N VAL A 187 -16.75 19.64 20.76
CA VAL A 187 -15.79 18.75 21.42
C VAL A 187 -15.91 17.36 20.79
N VAL A 188 -14.79 16.82 20.33
CA VAL A 188 -14.71 15.49 19.72
C VAL A 188 -13.71 14.62 20.46
N VAL A 189 -13.92 13.31 20.42
CA VAL A 189 -12.95 12.29 20.82
C VAL A 189 -12.55 11.51 19.57
N THR A 190 -11.27 11.55 19.23
CA THR A 190 -10.70 10.83 18.09
C THR A 190 -9.51 9.99 18.52
N ALA A 191 -9.17 8.98 17.72
CA ALA A 191 -7.97 8.18 17.94
C ALA A 191 -7.15 8.17 16.66
N GLY A 192 -5.84 8.33 16.79
CA GLY A 192 -4.94 8.42 15.66
C GLY A 192 -3.52 8.01 16.05
N MET A 193 -2.77 7.52 15.08
CA MET A 193 -1.33 7.31 15.18
C MET A 193 -0.61 8.62 14.88
N VAL A 194 0.37 8.99 15.71
CA VAL A 194 1.16 10.21 15.52
C VAL A 194 2.12 10.02 14.35
N THR A 195 1.98 10.85 13.31
CA THR A 195 2.79 10.75 12.08
C THR A 195 3.87 11.81 12.00
N THR A 196 3.55 13.03 12.40
CA THR A 196 4.47 14.17 12.50
C THR A 196 4.26 14.89 13.82
N MET A 197 5.29 15.56 14.30
CA MET A 197 5.21 16.45 15.45
C MET A 197 6.26 17.53 15.38
N GLN A 198 5.88 18.73 15.83
CA GLN A 198 6.78 19.86 15.96
C GLN A 198 6.50 20.58 17.27
N GLU A 199 7.54 20.73 18.09
CA GLU A 199 7.49 21.51 19.32
C GLU A 199 7.68 23.00 18.99
N PHE A 200 6.91 23.83 19.67
CA PHE A 200 6.91 25.28 19.58
C PHE A 200 6.91 25.89 20.98
N HIS A 201 7.16 27.19 21.05
CA HIS A 201 7.07 27.95 22.30
C HIS A 201 6.06 29.08 22.15
N THR A 202 5.25 29.29 23.18
CA THR A 202 4.36 30.44 23.28
C THR A 202 5.16 31.75 23.48
N ARG A 203 4.48 32.91 23.44
CA ARG A 203 5.12 34.22 23.68
C ARG A 203 5.75 34.33 25.07
N ASP A 204 5.17 33.65 26.06
CA ASP A 204 5.68 33.51 27.42
C ASP A 204 6.63 32.31 27.57
N THR A 205 7.22 31.82 26.46
CA THR A 205 8.26 30.77 26.43
C THR A 205 7.85 29.41 26.99
N ARG A 206 6.56 29.10 27.04
CA ARG A 206 6.08 27.77 27.45
C ARG A 206 5.98 26.83 26.24
N PRO A 207 6.46 25.58 26.36
CA PRO A 207 6.47 24.65 25.24
C PRO A 207 5.06 24.13 24.94
N PHE A 208 4.73 23.98 23.66
CA PHE A 208 3.53 23.30 23.17
C PHE A 208 3.87 22.49 21.93
N ILE A 209 3.00 21.57 21.53
CA ILE A 209 3.26 20.73 20.36
C ILE A 209 2.10 20.77 19.37
N VAL A 210 2.45 20.78 18.10
CA VAL A 210 1.52 20.54 16.98
C VAL A 210 1.90 19.19 16.38
N ALA A 211 0.96 18.25 16.34
CA ALA A 211 1.18 16.91 15.82
C ALA A 211 0.07 16.51 14.85
N THR A 212 0.41 15.72 13.83
CA THR A 212 -0.59 15.11 12.96
C THR A 212 -0.94 13.72 13.49
N LEU A 213 -2.23 13.49 13.71
CA LEU A 213 -2.80 12.19 14.00
C LEU A 213 -3.43 11.62 12.74
N GLU A 214 -3.24 10.32 12.51
CA GLU A 214 -3.77 9.62 11.34
C GLU A 214 -4.49 8.33 11.76
N ASP A 215 -5.66 8.09 11.18
CA ASP A 215 -6.39 6.84 11.31
C ASP A 215 -6.59 6.16 9.94
N ALA A 216 -7.44 5.14 9.87
CA ALA A 216 -7.72 4.44 8.62
C ALA A 216 -8.37 5.35 7.56
N GLU A 217 -9.09 6.40 7.98
CA GLU A 217 -9.94 7.22 7.13
C GLU A 217 -9.31 8.56 6.74
N GLY A 218 -8.40 9.10 7.56
CA GLY A 218 -7.73 10.36 7.25
C GLY A 218 -6.75 10.81 8.32
N SER A 219 -6.48 12.12 8.32
CA SER A 219 -5.54 12.74 9.27
C SER A 219 -6.04 14.09 9.76
N VAL A 220 -5.70 14.43 11.00
CA VAL A 220 -6.06 15.70 11.64
C VAL A 220 -4.85 16.31 12.35
N GLU A 221 -4.71 17.63 12.30
CA GLU A 221 -3.70 18.37 13.07
C GLU A 221 -4.23 18.63 14.49
N VAL A 222 -3.45 18.25 15.49
CA VAL A 222 -3.78 18.40 16.91
C VAL A 222 -2.74 19.29 17.57
N THR A 223 -3.22 20.33 18.25
CA THR A 223 -2.36 21.19 19.07
C THR A 223 -2.56 20.86 20.55
N ALA A 224 -1.52 20.39 21.22
CA ALA A 224 -1.51 20.26 22.67
C ALA A 224 -0.80 21.48 23.28
N TRP A 225 -1.60 22.37 23.86
CA TRP A 225 -1.15 23.56 24.57
C TRP A 225 -0.36 23.22 25.84
N PRO A 226 0.44 24.16 26.40
CA PRO A 226 1.44 23.85 27.43
C PRO A 226 0.91 23.02 28.61
N ARG A 227 -0.28 23.37 29.12
CA ARG A 227 -0.90 22.64 30.24
C ARG A 227 -1.10 21.14 29.96
N VAL A 228 -1.46 20.78 28.73
CA VAL A 228 -1.62 19.38 28.31
C VAL A 228 -0.26 18.81 27.95
N TYR A 229 0.54 19.54 27.19
CA TYR A 229 1.81 19.06 26.66
C TYR A 229 2.81 18.70 27.75
N GLU A 230 2.99 19.55 28.75
CA GLU A 230 3.93 19.32 29.87
C GLU A 230 3.66 18.01 30.60
N ASN A 231 2.38 17.62 30.73
CA ASN A 231 1.96 16.39 31.40
C ASN A 231 1.94 15.16 30.48
N THR A 232 2.08 15.35 29.17
CA THR A 232 1.91 14.28 28.16
C THR A 232 3.09 14.16 27.20
N LYS A 233 4.22 14.84 27.45
CA LYS A 233 5.37 14.89 26.53
C LYS A 233 5.77 13.53 25.96
N GLU A 234 5.83 12.52 26.82
CA GLU A 234 6.25 11.16 26.45
C GLU A 234 5.28 10.45 25.50
N LEU A 235 4.02 10.89 25.43
CA LEU A 235 3.00 10.32 24.56
C LEU A 235 3.15 10.81 23.12
N TRP A 236 3.69 12.02 22.90
CA TRP A 236 3.80 12.64 21.57
C TRP A 236 5.03 12.16 20.78
N ARG A 237 5.14 10.85 20.59
CA ARG A 237 6.22 10.22 19.84
C ARG A 237 5.70 9.62 18.55
N LYS A 238 6.57 9.56 17.54
CA LYS A 238 6.21 9.03 16.22
C LYS A 238 5.77 7.57 16.37
N ASP A 239 4.70 7.23 15.66
CA ASP A 239 4.06 5.92 15.65
C ASP A 239 3.35 5.53 16.97
N ASN A 240 3.30 6.40 17.98
CA ASN A 240 2.40 6.21 19.12
C ASN A 240 0.94 6.35 18.68
N ILE A 241 0.07 5.52 19.26
CA ILE A 241 -1.38 5.63 19.12
C ILE A 241 -1.92 6.44 20.29
N LEU A 242 -2.64 7.52 19.99
CA LEU A 242 -3.24 8.41 20.98
C LEU A 242 -4.74 8.49 20.80
N ILE A 243 -5.46 8.53 21.92
CA ILE A 243 -6.86 8.98 21.98
C ILE A 243 -6.83 10.42 22.47
N VAL A 244 -7.42 11.32 21.71
CA VAL A 244 -7.46 12.75 22.03
C VAL A 244 -8.91 13.21 22.13
N LYS A 245 -9.22 13.86 23.25
CA LYS A 245 -10.44 14.65 23.41
C LYS A 245 -10.07 16.13 23.29
N GLY A 246 -10.67 16.82 22.33
CA GLY A 246 -10.31 18.20 22.03
C GLY A 246 -11.46 19.02 21.47
N GLU A 247 -11.31 20.34 21.55
CA GLU A 247 -12.18 21.30 20.90
C GLU A 247 -11.71 21.51 19.46
N VAL A 248 -12.64 21.43 18.49
CA VAL A 248 -12.36 21.67 17.08
C VAL A 248 -12.27 23.17 16.85
N LYS A 249 -11.11 23.64 16.37
CA LYS A 249 -10.91 25.04 15.99
C LYS A 249 -10.56 25.15 14.51
N MET A 250 -11.19 26.11 13.86
CA MET A 250 -10.77 26.51 12.52
C MET A 250 -9.39 27.14 12.59
N ARG A 251 -8.48 26.64 11.76
CA ARG A 251 -7.19 27.27 11.53
C ARG A 251 -7.44 28.53 10.71
N ASN A 252 -7.73 29.63 11.40
CA ASN A 252 -7.73 30.95 10.79
C ASN A 252 -6.27 31.22 10.35
N GLY A 253 -6.09 31.52 9.06
CA GLY A 253 -4.82 31.99 8.51
C GLY A 253 -4.38 33.31 9.13
#